data_AF-A0A7Z9PQF9-F1
#
_entry.id   AF-A0A7Z9PQF9-F1
#
_cell.length_a   1.000
_cell.length_b   1.000
_cell.length_c   1.000
_cell.angle_alpha   90.00
_cell.angle_beta   90.00
_cell.angle_gamma   90.00
#
_symmetry.space_group_name_H-M   'P 1'
#
loop_
_entity.id
_entity.type
_entity.pdbx_description
1 polymer ?
#
loop_
_entity_poly.entity_id
_entity_poly.type
_entity_poly.pdbx_seq_one_letter_code
_entity_poly.pdbx_strand_id
1 'polypeptide(L)'
;MQSHCLKHQEKVATARCGACSIPLCELCAQPYQDGVYCSDRCHQSVQEGQARMAKMAAEEEALRKRRQTQAALKMIFYVVAFCLLFFGWDYLPEGFTG
;
A
#
# COMPACT_ATOMS: atom_id res chain seq x y z
N MET A 1 -35.06 -4.44 11.15
CA MET A 1 -34.46 -4.81 12.45
C MET A 1 -33.67 -3.61 12.96
N GLN A 2 -34.08 -3.01 14.08
CA GLN A 2 -33.36 -1.89 14.68
C GLN A 2 -32.21 -2.44 15.52
N SER A 3 -30.99 -1.93 15.31
CA SER A 3 -29.85 -2.29 16.15
C SER A 3 -29.85 -1.43 17.41
N HIS A 4 -29.67 -2.06 18.57
CA HIS A 4 -29.56 -1.37 19.85
C HIS A 4 -28.10 -1.07 20.18
N CYS A 5 -27.85 -0.09 21.03
CA CYS A 5 -26.49 0.19 21.48
C CYS A 5 -25.96 -0.96 22.34
N LEU A 6 -24.70 -1.36 22.11
CA LEU A 6 -24.08 -2.45 22.87
C LEU A 6 -24.02 -2.17 24.38
N LYS A 7 -23.80 -0.91 24.78
CA LYS A 7 -23.74 -0.51 26.20
C LYS A 7 -25.12 -0.23 26.80
N HIS A 8 -26.06 0.20 25.97
CA HIS A 8 -27.41 0.59 26.40
C HIS A 8 -28.43 -0.11 25.52
N GLN A 9 -28.82 -1.32 25.91
CA GLN A 9 -29.78 -2.12 25.12
C GLN A 9 -31.16 -1.45 24.99
N GLU A 10 -31.47 -0.53 25.91
CA GLU A 10 -32.71 0.23 25.97
C GLU A 10 -32.74 1.38 24.96
N LYS A 11 -31.58 1.76 24.41
CA LYS A 11 -31.46 2.85 23.43
C LYS A 11 -31.20 2.30 22.03
N VAL A 12 -31.95 2.84 21.06
CA VAL A 12 -31.74 2.58 19.65
C VAL A 12 -30.39 3.16 19.22
N ALA A 13 -29.66 2.44 18.37
CA ALA A 13 -28.40 2.93 17.85
C ALA A 13 -28.61 3.93 16.71
N THR A 14 -27.97 5.09 16.84
CA THR A 14 -28.03 6.19 15.86
C THR A 14 -26.83 6.15 14.92
N ALA A 15 -25.69 5.62 15.37
CA ALA A 15 -24.45 5.55 14.61
C ALA A 15 -23.73 4.21 14.80
N ARG A 16 -22.70 3.95 13.98
CA ARG A 16 -21.77 2.83 14.16
C ARG A 16 -20.34 3.35 14.29
N CYS A 17 -19.54 2.70 15.11
CA CYS A 17 -18.13 3.04 15.26
C CYS A 17 -17.37 2.79 13.94
N GLY A 18 -16.62 3.78 13.46
CA GLY A 18 -15.80 3.65 12.24
C GLY A 18 -14.67 2.61 12.31
N ALA A 19 -14.27 2.19 13.52
CA ALA A 19 -13.21 1.20 13.73
C ALA A 19 -13.77 -0.22 13.94
N CYS A 20 -14.63 -0.40 14.94
CA CYS A 20 -15.11 -1.71 15.37
C CYS A 20 -16.52 -2.05 14.86
N SER A 21 -17.18 -1.14 14.13
CA SER A 21 -18.52 -1.29 13.55
C SER A 21 -19.66 -1.54 14.56
N ILE A 22 -19.38 -1.40 15.86
CA ILE A 22 -20.36 -1.59 16.93
C ILE A 22 -21.43 -0.48 16.87
N PRO A 23 -22.72 -0.81 17.05
CA PRO A 23 -23.81 0.17 17.14
C PRO A 23 -23.72 1.02 18.42
N LEU A 24 -23.83 2.34 18.26
CA LEU A 24 -23.72 3.36 19.30
C LEU A 24 -25.00 4.19 19.39
N CYS A 25 -25.45 4.47 20.62
CA CYS A 25 -26.45 5.51 20.87
C CYS A 25 -25.76 6.88 20.94
N GLU A 26 -26.55 7.95 20.95
CA GLU A 26 -26.07 9.35 21.00
C GLU A 26 -25.15 9.65 22.19
N LEU A 27 -25.30 8.93 23.30
CA LEU A 27 -24.44 9.08 24.49
C LEU A 27 -23.07 8.43 24.35
N CYS A 28 -22.97 7.37 23.52
CA CYS A 28 -21.73 6.61 23.33
C CYS A 28 -21.00 6.99 22.03
N ALA A 29 -21.65 7.78 21.18
CA ALA A 29 -21.10 8.31 19.95
C ALA A 29 -20.19 9.51 20.28
N GLN A 30 -18.88 9.33 20.11
CA GLN A 30 -17.92 10.44 20.13
C GLN A 30 -17.67 10.90 18.69
N PRO A 31 -18.08 12.13 18.32
CA PRO A 31 -17.80 12.66 16.99
C PRO A 31 -16.34 13.14 16.90
N TYR A 32 -15.66 12.73 15.83
CA TYR A 32 -14.33 13.22 15.43
C TYR A 32 -14.42 13.76 14.00
N GLN A 33 -13.34 14.38 13.52
CA GLN A 33 -13.29 14.91 12.14
C GLN A 33 -13.49 13.81 11.09
N ASP A 34 -13.03 12.60 11.39
CA ASP A 34 -12.95 11.49 10.44
C ASP A 34 -14.18 10.55 10.53
N GLY A 35 -15.07 10.77 11.49
CA GLY A 35 -16.25 9.93 11.73
C GLY A 35 -16.63 9.81 13.21
N VAL A 36 -17.52 8.85 13.51
CA VAL A 36 -18.01 8.58 14.87
C VAL A 36 -17.31 7.33 15.44
N TYR A 37 -16.84 7.42 16.67
CA TYR A 37 -16.13 6.33 17.34
C TYR A 37 -16.69 6.07 18.75
N CYS A 38 -16.44 4.86 19.26
CA CYS A 38 -16.89 4.46 20.59
C CYS A 38 -15.90 4.81 21.71
N SER A 39 -14.65 5.13 21.35
CA SER A 39 -13.55 5.47 22.26
C SER A 39 -12.39 6.11 21.49
N ASP A 40 -11.56 6.89 22.18
CA ASP A 40 -10.30 7.44 21.64
C ASP A 40 -9.38 6.33 21.08
N ARG A 41 -9.33 5.17 21.73
CA ARG A 41 -8.52 4.03 21.28
C ARG A 41 -8.95 3.53 19.90
N CYS A 42 -10.25 3.52 19.62
CA CYS A 42 -10.77 3.14 18.31
C CYS A 42 -10.40 4.17 17.25
N HIS A 43 -10.48 5.46 17.58
CA HIS A 43 -10.04 6.54 16.69
C HIS A 43 -8.54 6.45 16.38
N GLN A 44 -7.70 6.30 17.41
CA GLN A 44 -6.25 6.12 17.26
C GLN A 44 -5.90 4.90 16.40
N SER A 45 -6.60 3.78 16.58
CA SER A 45 -6.32 2.57 15.79
C SER A 45 -6.56 2.77 14.29
N VAL A 46 -7.57 3.58 13.92
CA VAL A 46 -7.84 3.91 12.51
C VAL A 46 -6.79 4.86 11.96
N GLN A 47 -6.38 5.88 12.74
CA GLN A 47 -5.31 6.78 12.34
C GLN A 47 -3.98 6.04 12.14
N GLU A 48 -3.62 5.15 13.06
CA GLU A 48 -2.43 4.30 12.92
C GLU A 48 -2.54 3.37 11.70
N GLY A 49 -3.71 2.78 11.47
CA GLY A 49 -3.97 1.93 10.32
C GLY A 49 -3.77 2.69 9.01
N GLN A 50 -4.35 3.89 8.89
CA GLN A 50 -4.19 4.76 7.72
C GLN A 50 -2.73 5.19 7.53
N ALA A 51 -2.03 5.57 8.60
CA ALA A 51 -0.61 5.93 8.53
C ALA A 51 0.26 4.75 8.07
N ARG A 52 -0.03 3.52 8.50
CA ARG A 52 0.67 2.31 8.05
C ARG A 52 0.39 2.01 6.57
N MET A 53 -0.86 2.12 6.14
CA MET A 53 -1.22 1.92 4.74
C MET A 53 -0.57 2.98 3.84
N ALA A 54 -0.52 4.24 4.27
CA ALA A 54 0.16 5.31 3.54
C ALA A 54 1.67 5.03 3.38
N LYS A 55 2.33 4.51 4.42
CA LYS A 55 3.73 4.08 4.35
C LYS A 55 3.92 2.92 3.36
N MET A 56 3.08 1.88 3.46
CA MET A 56 3.16 0.73 2.55
C MET A 56 2.94 1.13 1.10
N ALA A 57 1.96 2.01 0.82
CA ALA A 57 1.71 2.51 -0.53
C ALA A 57 2.93 3.27 -1.10
N ALA A 58 3.55 4.14 -0.28
CA ALA A 58 4.76 4.86 -0.69
C ALA A 58 5.95 3.91 -0.96
N GLU A 59 6.10 2.85 -0.14
CA GLU A 59 7.13 1.83 -0.34
C GLU A 59 6.87 1.00 -1.61
N GLU A 60 5.62 0.63 -1.90
CA GLU A 60 5.26 -0.06 -3.13
C GLU A 60 5.56 0.77 -4.38
N GLU A 61 5.28 2.06 -4.37
CA GLU A 61 5.62 2.97 -5.47
C GLU A 61 7.13 3.08 -5.70
N ALA A 62 7.91 3.17 -4.62
CA ALA A 62 9.36 3.21 -4.69
C ALA A 62 9.94 1.89 -5.24
N LEU A 63 9.40 0.74 -4.79
CA LEU A 63 9.80 -0.58 -5.27
C LEU A 63 9.43 -0.79 -6.75
N ARG A 64 8.25 -0.33 -7.20
CA ARG A 64 7.84 -0.38 -8.61
C ARG A 64 8.80 0.40 -9.49
N LYS A 65 9.15 1.63 -9.11
CA LYS A 65 10.13 2.45 -9.84
C LYS A 65 11.50 1.78 -9.89
N ARG A 66 11.99 1.26 -8.75
CA ARG A 66 13.27 0.53 -8.68
C ARG A 66 13.30 -0.72 -9.57
N ARG A 67 12.22 -1.51 -9.57
CA ARG A 67 12.09 -2.70 -10.44
C ARG A 67 12.10 -2.31 -11.92
N GLN A 68 11.40 -1.23 -12.29
CA GLN A 68 11.40 -0.73 -13.67
C GLN A 68 12.79 -0.26 -14.12
N THR A 69 13.50 0.51 -13.30
CA THR A 69 14.85 0.98 -13.65
C THR A 69 15.85 -0.17 -13.75
N GLN A 70 15.77 -1.16 -12.86
CA GLN A 70 16.64 -2.34 -12.91
C GLN A 70 16.36 -3.22 -14.14
N ALA A 71 15.09 -3.42 -14.48
CA ALA A 71 14.71 -4.18 -15.67
C ALA A 71 15.18 -3.48 -16.95
N ALA A 72 14.99 -2.16 -17.04
CA ALA A 72 15.45 -1.37 -18.18
C ALA A 72 16.99 -1.42 -18.33
N LEU A 73 17.75 -1.23 -17.24
CA LEU A 73 19.21 -1.32 -17.27
C LEU A 73 19.69 -2.71 -17.68
N LYS A 74 19.06 -3.77 -17.16
CA LYS A 74 19.40 -5.14 -17.53
C LYS A 74 19.13 -5.42 -19.02
N MET A 75 18.01 -4.92 -19.55
CA MET A 75 17.69 -5.01 -20.98
C MET A 75 18.70 -4.26 -21.85
N ILE A 76 19.06 -3.02 -21.48
CA ILE A 76 20.08 -2.23 -22.19
C ILE A 76 21.42 -2.98 -22.19
N PHE A 77 21.84 -3.51 -21.04
CA PHE A 77 23.07 -4.30 -20.93
C PHE A 77 23.07 -5.50 -21.88
N TYR A 78 21.98 -6.27 -21.93
CA TYR A 78 21.89 -7.41 -22.86
C TYR A 78 21.94 -6.98 -24.32
N VAL A 79 21.25 -5.88 -24.70
CA VAL A 79 21.28 -5.37 -26.07
C VAL A 79 22.69 -4.94 -26.47
N VAL A 80 23.39 -4.20 -25.60
CA VAL A 80 24.77 -3.77 -25.86
C VAL A 80 25.71 -4.97 -25.93
N ALA A 81 25.61 -5.93 -25.02
CA ALA A 81 26.42 -7.16 -25.05
C ALA A 81 26.15 -7.97 -26.33
N PHE A 82 24.89 -8.07 -26.76
CA PHE A 82 24.51 -8.74 -27.99
C PHE A 82 25.07 -8.01 -29.23
N CYS A 83 24.96 -6.69 -29.29
CA CYS A 83 25.55 -5.89 -30.37
C CYS A 83 27.07 -6.05 -30.39
N LEU A 84 27.75 -6.00 -29.25
CA LEU A 84 29.21 -6.20 -29.17
C LEU A 84 29.61 -7.63 -29.55
N LEU A 85 28.82 -8.64 -29.21
CA LEU A 85 29.07 -10.01 -29.67
C LEU A 85 28.88 -10.13 -31.17
N PHE A 86 27.80 -9.57 -31.72
CA PHE A 86 27.49 -9.66 -33.14
C PHE A 86 28.49 -8.89 -34.01
N PHE A 87 28.76 -7.63 -33.69
CA PHE A 87 29.74 -6.81 -34.41
C PHE A 87 31.17 -7.19 -34.05
N GLY A 88 31.47 -7.52 -32.79
CA GLY A 88 32.81 -7.91 -32.38
C GLY A 88 33.28 -9.24 -33.00
N TRP A 89 32.35 -10.13 -33.36
CA TRP A 89 32.68 -11.33 -34.15
C TRP A 89 33.06 -10.98 -35.60
N ASP A 90 32.44 -9.94 -36.17
CA ASP A 90 32.73 -9.44 -37.53
C ASP A 90 34.11 -8.74 -37.59
N TYR A 91 34.55 -8.15 -36.48
CA TYR A 91 35.88 -7.53 -36.33
C TYR A 91 36.92 -8.44 -35.68
N LEU A 92 36.67 -9.74 -35.54
CA LEU A 92 37.68 -10.67 -35.02
C LEU A 92 38.78 -10.80 -36.09
N PRO A 93 39.99 -10.23 -35.89
CA PRO A 93 41.04 -10.33 -36.89
C PRO A 93 41.39 -11.81 -37.05
N GLU A 94 41.54 -12.26 -38.30
CA GLU A 94 41.84 -13.64 -38.75
C GLU A 94 43.16 -14.24 -38.20
N GLY A 95 43.77 -13.63 -37.17
CA GLY A 95 45.03 -14.06 -36.54
C GLY A 95 44.90 -15.10 -35.42
N PHE A 96 43.71 -15.64 -35.15
CA PHE A 96 43.50 -16.67 -34.10
C PHE A 96 43.19 -18.07 -34.65
N THR A 97 43.27 -18.28 -35.96
CA THR A 97 43.29 -19.60 -36.59
C THR A 97 44.64 -19.86 -37.27
N GLY A 98 45.70 -19.83 -36.46
CA GLY A 98 47.06 -20.23 -36.82
C GLY A 98 47.71 -20.97 -35.66
#